data_AF-A0A524JLF7-F1
#
_entry.id   AF-A0A524JLF7-F1
#
_cell.length_a   1.000
_cell.length_b   1.000
_cell.length_c   1.000
_cell.angle_alpha   90.00
_cell.angle_beta   90.00
_cell.angle_gamma   90.00
#
_symmetry.space_group_name_H-M   'P 1'
#
loop_
_entity.id
_entity.type
_entity.pdbx_description
1 polymer ?
#
loop_
_entity_poly.entity_id
_entity_poly.type
_entity_poly.pdbx_seq_one_letter_code
_entity_poly.pdbx_strand_id
1 'polypeptide(L)'
;MSLDNNNYFDLHFHSALKPFGKSHNRDPVGQNSKYRNHGNSIWRYDPPTFLDKLINYLLHLTKFSQANFSSMAKGGVRVVCASLYPIEKGFFDNAIKNEFLRDIASNFATGVGKKRVDTVQGMTDYFKDLELECRFYRQLNNTVIKLPEGKYSYQLVRNYAEIETVLK
;
A
#
# COMPACT_ATOMS: atom_id res chain seq x y z
N MET A 1 -20.31 -20.14 31.30
CA MET A 1 -19.18 -20.12 30.35
C MET A 1 -19.17 -18.76 29.69
N SER A 2 -18.29 -17.85 30.12
CA SER A 2 -18.05 -16.60 29.40
C SER A 2 -17.40 -16.96 28.07
N LEU A 3 -18.00 -16.52 26.98
CA LEU A 3 -17.28 -16.42 25.71
C LEU A 3 -16.20 -15.36 25.96
N ASP A 4 -14.98 -15.79 26.22
CA ASP A 4 -13.83 -14.90 26.15
C ASP A 4 -13.82 -14.34 24.72
N ASN A 5 -14.27 -13.10 24.60
CA ASN A 5 -14.11 -12.31 23.39
C ASN A 5 -12.60 -12.17 23.20
N ASN A 6 -12.01 -13.08 22.43
CA ASN A 6 -10.65 -12.94 21.95
C ASN A 6 -10.60 -11.67 21.10
N ASN A 7 -10.31 -10.55 21.75
CA ASN A 7 -10.08 -9.26 21.13
C ASN A 7 -8.70 -9.32 20.48
N TYR A 8 -8.63 -9.99 19.33
CA TYR A 8 -7.42 -10.00 18.51
C TYR A 8 -7.18 -8.58 18.01
N PHE A 9 -6.08 -7.97 18.48
CA PHE A 9 -5.59 -6.69 17.98
C PHE A 9 -4.45 -6.97 17.00
N ASP A 10 -4.78 -7.01 15.71
CA ASP A 10 -3.77 -7.06 14.64
C ASP A 10 -3.33 -5.64 14.31
N LEU A 11 -2.12 -5.27 14.75
CA LEU A 11 -1.50 -4.00 14.38
C LEU A 11 -0.80 -4.16 13.03
N HIS A 12 -1.60 -4.21 11.97
CA HIS A 12 -1.10 -4.31 10.62
C HIS A 12 -0.83 -2.93 10.02
N PHE A 13 0.45 -2.65 9.75
CA PHE A 13 0.85 -1.42 9.09
C PHE A 13 0.73 -1.56 7.56
N HIS A 14 -0.25 -0.89 6.97
CA HIS A 14 -0.45 -0.91 5.52
C HIS A 14 0.14 0.33 4.86
N SER A 15 1.23 0.15 4.10
CA SER A 15 1.73 1.21 3.22
C SER A 15 1.06 1.16 1.86
N ALA A 16 0.77 2.33 1.29
CA ALA A 16 0.28 2.46 -0.08
C ALA A 16 1.42 2.37 -1.10
N LEU A 17 2.55 1.76 -0.74
CA LEU A 17 3.83 1.88 -1.44
C LEU A 17 3.77 1.51 -2.93
N LYS A 18 3.15 0.38 -3.26
CA LYS A 18 2.94 -0.05 -4.66
C LYS A 18 1.97 0.89 -5.40
N PRO A 19 0.73 1.13 -4.95
CA PRO A 19 -0.19 2.02 -5.67
C PRO A 19 0.27 3.49 -5.72
N PHE A 20 0.82 4.02 -4.63
CA PHE A 20 1.44 5.34 -4.60
C PHE A 20 2.67 5.41 -5.53
N GLY A 21 3.54 4.40 -5.53
CA GLY A 21 4.63 4.28 -6.48
C GLY A 21 4.14 4.33 -7.94
N LYS A 22 3.15 3.51 -8.28
CA LYS A 22 2.55 3.50 -9.63
C LYS A 22 1.84 4.82 -9.98
N SER A 23 1.40 5.61 -9.01
CA SER A 23 0.80 6.93 -9.25
C SER A 23 1.78 7.96 -9.83
N HIS A 24 3.10 7.73 -9.68
CA HIS A 24 4.14 8.55 -10.30
C HIS A 24 4.23 8.36 -11.82
N ASN A 25 3.57 7.33 -12.36
CA ASN A 25 3.44 7.15 -13.81
C ASN A 25 2.32 7.99 -14.44
N ARG A 26 1.57 8.73 -13.63
CA ARG A 26 0.41 9.53 -14.06
C ARG A 26 0.72 11.02 -13.97
N ASP A 27 -0.07 11.79 -14.70
CA ASP A 27 -0.07 13.25 -14.64
C ASP A 27 -1.50 13.74 -14.30
N PRO A 28 -1.69 14.51 -13.22
CA PRO A 28 -0.73 14.84 -12.16
C PRO A 28 -0.26 13.62 -11.34
N VAL A 29 0.96 13.73 -10.79
CA VAL A 29 1.58 12.74 -9.91
C VAL A 29 0.84 12.63 -8.57
N GLY A 30 0.74 11.42 -8.04
CA GLY A 30 0.11 11.18 -6.73
C GLY A 30 -1.41 11.03 -6.79
N GLN A 31 -1.97 10.70 -7.96
CA GLN A 31 -3.40 10.39 -8.09
C GLN A 31 -3.72 8.97 -7.62
N ASN A 32 -4.72 8.86 -6.75
CA ASN A 32 -5.33 7.63 -6.26
C ASN A 32 -6.60 7.35 -7.07
N SER A 33 -6.61 6.24 -7.81
CA SER A 33 -7.76 5.92 -8.63
C SER A 33 -8.86 5.23 -7.83
N LYS A 34 -10.11 5.67 -8.01
CA LYS A 34 -11.30 4.95 -7.51
C LYS A 34 -11.53 3.60 -8.19
N TYR A 35 -10.93 3.39 -9.36
CA TYR A 35 -11.10 2.15 -10.13
C TYR A 35 -10.09 1.11 -9.67
N ARG A 36 -10.57 0.04 -9.03
CA ARG A 36 -9.72 -1.03 -8.44
C ARG A 36 -8.78 -1.71 -9.45
N ASN A 37 -9.09 -1.71 -10.74
CA ASN A 37 -8.25 -2.34 -11.75
C ASN A 37 -7.01 -1.48 -12.10
N HIS A 38 -6.96 -0.23 -11.66
CA HIS A 38 -5.84 0.65 -11.95
C HIS A 38 -4.67 0.43 -11.00
N GLY A 39 -3.44 0.44 -11.53
CA GLY A 39 -2.20 0.26 -10.75
C GLY A 39 -1.97 1.29 -9.65
N ASN A 40 -2.56 2.48 -9.76
CA ASN A 40 -2.50 3.55 -8.77
C ASN A 40 -3.75 3.60 -7.87
N SER A 41 -4.51 2.52 -7.75
CA SER A 41 -5.63 2.42 -6.82
C SER A 41 -5.21 1.72 -5.54
N ILE A 42 -5.51 2.31 -4.39
CA ILE A 42 -5.31 1.65 -3.09
C ILE A 42 -6.21 0.40 -2.90
N TRP A 43 -7.27 0.31 -3.71
CA TRP A 43 -8.20 -0.81 -3.76
C TRP A 43 -7.76 -1.90 -4.74
N ARG A 44 -6.61 -1.77 -5.41
CA ARG A 44 -6.16 -2.77 -6.39
C ARG A 44 -5.96 -4.13 -5.76
N TYR A 45 -6.79 -5.07 -6.17
CA TYR A 45 -6.72 -6.47 -5.79
C TYR A 45 -5.98 -7.25 -6.87
N ASP A 46 -4.79 -7.74 -6.53
CA ASP A 46 -3.92 -8.49 -7.44
C ASP A 46 -3.38 -9.73 -6.70
N PRO A 47 -4.25 -10.73 -6.46
CA PRO A 47 -3.88 -11.92 -5.69
C PRO A 47 -2.88 -12.77 -6.50
N PRO A 48 -1.92 -13.42 -5.84
CA PRO A 48 -0.96 -14.27 -6.53
C PRO A 48 -1.64 -15.41 -7.27
N THR A 49 -1.34 -15.57 -8.56
CA THR A 49 -1.69 -16.77 -9.31
C THR A 49 -0.78 -17.95 -8.91
N PHE A 50 -1.14 -19.18 -9.28
CA PHE A 50 -0.29 -20.35 -9.04
C PHE A 50 1.11 -20.20 -9.66
N LEU A 51 1.19 -19.61 -10.85
CA LEU A 51 2.47 -19.35 -11.51
C LEU A 51 3.27 -18.26 -10.78
N ASP A 52 2.61 -17.22 -10.25
CA ASP A 52 3.29 -16.20 -9.45
C ASP A 52 3.85 -16.78 -8.15
N LYS A 53 3.13 -17.72 -7.52
CA LYS A 53 3.63 -18.43 -6.33
C LYS A 53 4.84 -19.30 -6.66
N LEU A 54 4.83 -19.98 -7.80
CA LEU A 54 5.96 -20.79 -8.26
C LEU A 54 7.17 -19.92 -8.60
N ILE A 55 6.97 -18.82 -9.32
CA ILE A 55 8.03 -17.83 -9.61
C ILE A 55 8.56 -17.21 -8.32
N ASN A 56 7.69 -16.91 -7.35
CA ASN A 56 8.11 -16.41 -6.06
C ASN A 56 8.94 -17.43 -5.28
N TYR A 57 8.55 -18.70 -5.31
CA TYR A 57 9.29 -19.79 -4.68
C TYR A 57 10.67 -20.01 -5.32
N LEU A 58 10.74 -19.96 -6.66
CA LEU A 58 11.96 -20.25 -7.41
C LEU A 58 12.94 -19.06 -7.49
N LEU A 59 12.43 -17.84 -7.61
CA LEU A 59 13.21 -16.64 -7.91
C LEU A 59 13.10 -15.57 -6.82
N HIS A 60 12.40 -15.83 -5.71
CA HIS A 60 12.14 -14.88 -4.62
C HIS A 60 11.48 -13.55 -5.08
N LEU A 61 10.92 -13.51 -6.29
CA LEU A 61 10.29 -12.29 -6.85
C LEU A 61 8.84 -12.18 -6.37
N THR A 62 8.52 -11.18 -5.54
CA THR A 62 7.13 -10.92 -5.07
C THR A 62 6.41 -9.94 -6.01
N LYS A 63 5.87 -10.44 -7.13
CA LYS A 63 5.16 -9.60 -8.12
C LYS A 63 3.76 -9.16 -7.68
N PHE A 64 3.09 -9.92 -6.82
CA PHE A 64 1.70 -9.66 -6.37
C PHE A 64 1.61 -8.58 -5.28
N SER A 65 0.43 -7.96 -5.13
CA SER A 65 0.19 -7.00 -4.05
C SER A 65 -0.04 -7.73 -2.74
N GLN A 66 0.77 -7.46 -1.72
CA GLN A 66 0.68 -8.11 -0.41
C GLN A 66 -0.27 -7.36 0.55
N ALA A 67 -0.53 -6.08 0.31
CA ALA A 67 -1.34 -5.22 1.16
C ALA A 67 -2.22 -4.28 0.31
N ASN A 68 -3.53 -4.49 0.30
CA ASN A 68 -4.48 -3.60 -0.38
C ASN A 68 -5.84 -3.58 0.33
N PHE A 69 -6.63 -2.53 0.08
CA PHE A 69 -7.89 -2.31 0.80
C PHE A 69 -8.97 -3.33 0.46
N SER A 70 -8.92 -3.93 -0.73
CA SER A 70 -9.85 -5.02 -1.09
C SER A 70 -9.57 -6.29 -0.26
N SER A 71 -8.31 -6.63 0.00
CA SER A 71 -7.97 -7.75 0.88
C SER A 71 -8.43 -7.50 2.32
N MET A 72 -8.30 -6.27 2.82
CA MET A 72 -8.78 -5.88 4.15
C MET A 72 -10.30 -6.00 4.29
N ALA A 73 -11.02 -5.52 3.28
CA ALA A 73 -12.47 -5.65 3.22
C ALA A 73 -12.90 -7.13 3.28
N LYS A 74 -12.23 -8.01 2.52
CA LYS A 74 -12.47 -9.46 2.54
C LYS A 74 -12.17 -10.10 3.90
N GLY A 75 -11.14 -9.62 4.58
CA GLY A 75 -10.73 -10.10 5.90
C GLY A 75 -11.58 -9.55 7.05
N GLY A 76 -12.54 -8.66 6.79
CA GLY A 76 -13.36 -8.04 7.84
C GLY A 76 -12.59 -7.03 8.71
N VAL A 77 -11.48 -6.47 8.21
CA VAL A 77 -10.68 -5.49 8.95
C VAL A 77 -11.47 -4.18 9.08
N ARG A 78 -11.62 -3.69 10.32
CA ARG A 78 -12.39 -2.48 10.63
C ARG A 78 -11.54 -1.27 11.02
N VAL A 79 -10.33 -1.49 11.52
CA VAL A 79 -9.38 -0.44 11.91
C VAL A 79 -8.03 -0.73 11.26
N VAL A 80 -7.39 0.30 10.72
CA VAL A 80 -6.13 0.19 9.99
C VAL A 80 -5.18 1.28 10.45
N CYS A 81 -3.96 0.89 10.79
CA CYS A 81 -2.85 1.82 10.94
C CYS A 81 -2.08 1.90 9.62
N ALA A 82 -2.13 3.04 8.93
CA ALA A 82 -1.35 3.24 7.72
C ALA A 82 -0.04 3.95 8.08
N SER A 83 1.09 3.26 7.96
CA SER A 83 2.41 3.89 8.07
C SER A 83 2.73 4.60 6.75
N LEU A 84 3.00 5.90 6.83
CA LEU A 84 3.53 6.66 5.70
C LEU A 84 5.04 6.43 5.66
N TYR A 85 5.58 6.09 4.49
CA TYR A 85 6.95 5.61 4.36
C TYR A 85 7.64 6.20 3.12
N PRO A 86 8.16 7.44 3.21
CA PRO A 86 9.08 7.96 2.23
C PRO A 86 10.29 7.04 2.11
N ILE A 87 10.56 6.54 0.91
CA ILE A 87 11.63 5.56 0.70
C ILE A 87 12.97 6.28 0.74
N GLU A 88 13.90 5.79 1.55
CA GLU A 88 15.26 6.31 1.62
C GLU A 88 15.99 6.15 0.28
N LYS A 89 16.75 7.17 -0.13
CA LYS A 89 17.61 7.09 -1.33
C LYS A 89 18.57 5.92 -1.29
N GLY A 90 19.17 5.67 -0.12
CA GLY A 90 20.12 4.59 0.12
C GLY A 90 19.56 3.20 -0.21
N PHE A 91 18.23 3.03 -0.19
CA PHE A 91 17.58 1.78 -0.57
C PHE A 91 17.77 1.43 -2.04
N PHE A 92 17.90 2.44 -2.91
CA PHE A 92 18.11 2.26 -4.34
C PHE A 92 19.55 2.53 -4.77
N ASP A 93 20.39 3.03 -3.87
CA ASP A 93 21.77 3.35 -4.18
C ASP A 93 22.60 2.05 -4.24
N ASN A 94 23.36 1.88 -5.33
CA ASN A 94 24.04 0.63 -5.70
C ASN A 94 25.24 0.25 -4.80
N ALA A 95 25.33 0.78 -3.57
CA ALA A 95 26.32 0.39 -2.58
C ALA A 95 26.02 -0.95 -1.88
N ILE A 96 24.94 -1.62 -2.29
CA ILE A 96 24.54 -2.92 -1.77
C ILE A 96 25.44 -4.00 -2.40
N LYS A 97 26.53 -4.36 -1.71
CA LYS A 97 27.42 -5.48 -2.11
C LYS A 97 26.77 -6.85 -1.97
N ASN A 98 25.67 -6.95 -1.22
CA ASN A 98 24.97 -8.19 -0.95
C ASN A 98 23.94 -8.49 -2.05
N GLU A 99 24.13 -9.61 -2.75
CA GLU A 99 23.28 -10.09 -3.85
C GLU A 99 21.79 -10.19 -3.44
N PHE A 100 21.51 -10.65 -2.22
CA PHE A 100 20.15 -10.74 -1.68
C PHE A 100 19.43 -9.39 -1.60
N LEU A 101 20.14 -8.34 -1.18
CA LEU A 101 19.56 -7.01 -1.05
C LEU A 101 19.41 -6.32 -2.42
N ARG A 102 20.27 -6.64 -3.41
CA ARG A 102 20.08 -6.17 -4.80
C ARG A 102 18.83 -6.78 -5.42
N ASP A 103 18.56 -8.07 -5.18
CA ASP A 103 17.35 -8.73 -5.65
C ASP A 103 16.09 -8.14 -5.01
N ILE A 104 16.14 -7.84 -3.71
CA ILE A 104 15.04 -7.13 -3.01
C ILE A 104 14.82 -5.75 -3.62
N ALA A 105 15.88 -4.95 -3.81
CA ALA A 105 15.78 -3.61 -4.39
C ALA A 105 15.24 -3.66 -5.83
N SER A 106 15.66 -4.64 -6.63
CA SER A 106 15.18 -4.88 -8.00
C SER A 106 13.70 -5.29 -8.01
N ASN A 107 13.30 -6.25 -7.17
CA ASN A 107 11.91 -6.65 -6.98
C ASN A 107 11.02 -5.50 -6.50
N PHE A 108 11.57 -4.68 -5.61
CA PHE A 108 10.89 -3.51 -5.10
C PHE A 108 10.72 -2.45 -6.20
N ALA A 109 11.79 -2.15 -6.95
CA ALA A 109 11.78 -1.24 -8.08
C ALA A 109 10.79 -1.67 -9.17
N THR A 110 10.70 -2.97 -9.48
CA THR A 110 9.69 -3.50 -10.42
C THR A 110 8.26 -3.31 -9.86
N GLY A 111 8.08 -3.49 -8.55
CA GLY A 111 6.84 -3.26 -7.82
C GLY A 111 6.37 -1.80 -7.85
N VAL A 112 7.21 -0.84 -7.47
CA VAL A 112 6.83 0.59 -7.39
C VAL A 112 6.95 1.33 -8.72
N GLY A 113 7.82 0.86 -9.62
CA GLY A 113 8.04 1.39 -10.98
C GLY A 113 9.20 2.40 -11.09
N LYS A 114 9.80 2.47 -12.29
CA LYS A 114 10.99 3.29 -12.57
C LYS A 114 10.81 4.77 -12.23
N LYS A 115 9.72 5.42 -12.65
CA LYS A 115 9.48 6.85 -12.34
C LYS A 115 9.46 7.14 -10.84
N ARG A 116 9.00 6.19 -10.03
CA ARG A 116 9.05 6.32 -8.57
C ARG A 116 10.50 6.26 -8.06
N VAL A 117 11.30 5.33 -8.57
CA VAL A 117 12.73 5.24 -8.25
C VAL A 117 13.44 6.54 -8.62
N ASP A 118 13.22 7.03 -9.85
CA ASP A 118 13.80 8.29 -10.34
C ASP A 118 13.40 9.48 -9.45
N THR A 119 12.13 9.51 -8.99
CA THR A 119 11.64 10.54 -8.05
C THR A 119 12.38 10.47 -6.72
N VAL A 120 12.52 9.27 -6.14
CA VAL A 120 13.23 9.07 -4.86
C VAL A 120 14.70 9.45 -4.98
N GLN A 121 15.36 9.08 -6.07
CA GLN A 121 16.76 9.43 -6.31
C GLN A 121 16.95 10.95 -6.52
N GLY A 122 16.01 11.59 -7.23
CA GLY A 122 16.06 13.01 -7.57
C GLY A 122 15.55 13.98 -6.49
N MET A 123 14.71 13.55 -5.55
CA MET A 123 14.12 14.45 -4.54
C MET A 123 15.17 14.97 -3.56
N THR A 124 15.09 16.24 -3.16
CA THR A 124 15.97 16.81 -2.13
C THR A 124 15.29 16.95 -0.77
N ASP A 125 13.97 16.77 -0.74
CA ASP A 125 13.12 16.97 0.42
C ASP A 125 12.18 15.76 0.59
N TYR A 126 12.45 14.93 1.60
CA TYR A 126 11.62 13.78 1.96
C TYR A 126 10.23 14.18 2.47
N PHE A 127 10.09 15.39 3.03
CA PHE A 127 8.82 15.85 3.57
C PHE A 127 7.80 16.09 2.45
N LYS A 128 8.23 16.63 1.31
CA LYS A 128 7.38 16.75 0.11
C LYS A 128 6.81 15.40 -0.33
N ASP A 129 7.61 14.36 -0.25
CA ASP A 129 7.19 13.01 -0.59
C ASP A 129 6.17 12.44 0.40
N LEU A 130 6.40 12.67 1.70
CA LEU A 130 5.47 12.35 2.77
C LEU A 130 4.12 13.06 2.58
N GLU A 131 4.14 14.35 2.24
CA GLU A 131 2.94 15.14 1.97
C GLU A 131 2.15 14.56 0.78
N LEU A 132 2.84 14.14 -0.28
CA LEU A 132 2.24 13.51 -1.44
C LEU A 132 1.55 12.19 -1.08
N GLU A 133 2.20 11.35 -0.25
CA GLU A 133 1.60 10.10 0.22
C GLU A 133 0.39 10.37 1.12
N CYS A 134 0.48 11.32 2.06
CA CYS A 134 -0.64 11.72 2.90
C CYS A 134 -1.83 12.20 2.03
N ARG A 135 -1.56 13.01 1.00
CA ARG A 135 -2.56 13.48 0.05
C ARG A 135 -3.18 12.32 -0.74
N PHE A 136 -2.40 11.31 -1.11
CA PHE A 136 -2.88 10.11 -1.81
C PHE A 136 -3.96 9.36 -0.99
N TYR A 137 -3.77 9.23 0.33
CA TYR A 137 -4.79 8.70 1.23
C TYR A 137 -6.00 9.63 1.39
N ARG A 138 -5.82 10.95 1.39
CA ARG A 138 -6.95 11.89 1.53
C ARG A 138 -7.90 11.87 0.33
N GLN A 139 -7.41 11.59 -0.88
CA GLN A 139 -8.19 11.66 -2.12
C GLN A 139 -9.41 10.73 -2.16
N LEU A 140 -9.35 9.55 -1.54
CA LEU A 140 -10.48 8.61 -1.48
C LEU A 140 -11.10 8.50 -0.07
N ASN A 141 -10.75 9.41 0.84
CA ASN A 141 -11.37 9.47 2.16
C ASN A 141 -12.90 9.61 2.02
N ASN A 142 -13.65 8.78 2.73
CA ASN A 142 -15.12 8.70 2.67
C ASN A 142 -15.70 8.43 1.26
N THR A 143 -14.89 7.94 0.32
CA THR A 143 -15.37 7.59 -1.01
C THR A 143 -15.84 6.14 -1.03
N VAL A 144 -17.10 5.93 -1.44
CA VAL A 144 -17.68 4.59 -1.56
C VAL A 144 -17.18 3.90 -2.82
N ILE A 145 -16.59 2.72 -2.64
CA ILE A 145 -16.11 1.81 -3.68
C ILE A 145 -17.00 0.57 -3.71
N LYS A 146 -17.37 0.13 -4.91
CA LYS A 146 -18.11 -1.12 -5.13
C LYS A 146 -17.11 -2.25 -5.35
N LEU A 147 -17.13 -3.23 -4.47
CA LEU A 147 -16.43 -4.51 -4.60
C LEU A 147 -17.46 -5.63 -4.84
N PRO A 148 -17.07 -6.80 -5.38
CA PRO A 148 -17.95 -7.96 -5.50
C PRO A 148 -18.64 -8.34 -4.18
N GLU A 149 -17.95 -8.10 -3.06
CA GLU A 149 -18.38 -8.42 -1.71
C GLU A 149 -19.28 -7.34 -1.08
N GLY A 150 -19.54 -6.22 -1.76
CA GLY A 150 -20.37 -5.14 -1.26
C GLY A 150 -19.82 -3.72 -1.48
N LYS A 151 -20.37 -2.75 -0.74
CA LYS A 151 -19.93 -1.35 -0.77
C LYS A 151 -19.02 -1.08 0.41
N TYR A 152 -17.84 -0.49 0.14
CA TYR A 152 -16.84 -0.22 1.17
C TYR A 152 -16.32 1.21 1.03
N SER A 153 -15.93 1.80 2.15
CA SER A 153 -15.22 3.08 2.23
C SER A 153 -14.27 3.02 3.41
N TYR A 154 -13.28 3.91 3.43
CA TYR A 154 -12.48 4.16 4.62
C TYR A 154 -12.62 5.61 5.06
N GLN A 155 -12.43 5.84 6.35
CA GLN A 155 -12.37 7.15 6.94
C GLN A 155 -11.02 7.33 7.65
N LEU A 156 -10.34 8.42 7.34
CA LEU A 156 -9.18 8.89 8.08
C LEU A 156 -9.67 9.53 9.37
N VAL A 157 -9.15 9.05 10.49
CA VAL A 157 -9.50 9.47 11.85
C VAL A 157 -8.29 10.07 12.54
N ARG A 158 -8.51 10.99 13.49
CA ARG A 158 -7.45 11.72 14.19
C ARG A 158 -7.21 11.24 15.62
N ASN A 159 -8.19 10.55 16.20
CA ASN A 159 -8.18 10.13 17.59
C ASN A 159 -9.12 8.92 17.79
N TYR A 160 -9.05 8.35 18.99
CA TYR A 160 -9.86 7.19 19.37
C TYR A 160 -11.37 7.47 19.37
N ALA A 161 -11.81 8.66 19.80
CA ALA A 161 -13.23 9.00 19.85
C ALA A 161 -13.87 9.01 18.44
N GLU A 162 -13.12 9.41 17.41
CA GLU A 162 -13.57 9.30 16.02
C GLU A 162 -13.69 7.84 15.57
N ILE A 163 -12.78 6.96 16.00
CA ILE A 163 -12.88 5.51 15.73
C ILE A 163 -14.19 4.96 16.32
N GLU A 164 -14.47 5.26 17.58
CA GLU A 164 -15.70 4.80 18.25
C GLU A 164 -16.97 5.33 17.56
N THR A 165 -16.93 6.55 17.03
CA THR A 165 -18.07 7.14 16.32
C THR A 165 -18.33 6.44 14.99
N VAL A 166 -17.28 6.01 14.28
CA VAL A 166 -17.37 5.36 12.97
C VAL A 166 -17.73 3.87 13.07
N LEU A 167 -17.33 3.21 14.16
CA LEU A 167 -17.52 1.76 14.33
C LEU A 167 -18.84 1.35 15.01
N LYS A 168 -19.58 2.31 15.56
CA LYS A 168 -20.95 2.12 16.08
C LYS A 168 -21.92 1.78 14.95
#